data_AF-A0A1F3SRS0-F1
#
_entry.id   AF-A0A1F3SRS0-F1
#
_cell.length_a   1.000
_cell.length_b   1.000
_cell.length_c   1.000
_cell.angle_alpha   90.00
_cell.angle_beta   90.00
_cell.angle_gamma   90.00
#
_symmetry.space_group_name_H-M   'P 1'
#
loop_
_entity.id
_entity.type
_entity.pdbx_description
1 polymer ?
#
loop_
_entity_poly.entity_id
_entity_poly.type
_entity_poly.pdbx_seq_one_letter_code
_entity_poly.pdbx_strand_id
1 'polypeptide(L)'
;MKFLKWLFVLAFLSAIPFAMANEKYSSLEKYESVVLTFAKGDPTLSAAETTKLRTIIQHALMTGDITRAEVAAWSDLPHQENENLSQPNRDLADMRLQSVKNELSKDVGSTKKISLHNMATTSHWLGRNFHSSEAELDAVFAKKTSDAMERHAFKLIKKDGAPSKAIVVFKVRK
;
A
#
# COMPACT_ATOMS: atom_id res chain seq x y z
N MET A 1 46.37 -60.07 37.87
CA MET A 1 45.34 -59.46 38.76
C MET A 1 44.94 -58.14 38.10
N LYS A 2 43.80 -58.09 37.42
CA LYS A 2 42.50 -57.66 37.97
C LYS A 2 42.60 -56.20 38.47
N PHE A 3 42.12 -55.22 37.67
CA PHE A 3 40.89 -54.41 37.87
C PHE A 3 41.34 -52.94 37.70
N LEU A 4 40.62 -51.94 37.22
CA LEU A 4 39.26 -51.75 36.75
C LEU A 4 39.27 -50.32 36.15
N LYS A 5 38.55 -50.13 35.05
CA LYS A 5 37.76 -48.97 34.59
C LYS A 5 38.03 -47.63 35.32
N TRP A 6 38.11 -46.49 34.64
CA TRP A 6 36.91 -45.75 34.22
C TRP A 6 37.27 -44.78 33.10
N LEU A 7 36.64 -45.00 31.95
CA LEU A 7 36.67 -44.13 30.79
C LEU A 7 35.60 -43.04 31.01
N PHE A 8 36.00 -41.82 31.38
CA PHE A 8 35.07 -40.68 31.43
C PHE A 8 34.90 -40.14 30.01
N VAL A 9 33.92 -40.67 29.27
CA VAL A 9 33.45 -40.06 28.02
C VAL A 9 32.59 -38.86 28.40
N LEU A 10 33.23 -37.69 28.47
CA LEU A 10 32.53 -36.42 28.59
C LEU A 10 31.96 -36.08 27.21
N ALA A 11 30.75 -36.55 26.93
CA ALA A 11 29.98 -36.11 25.78
C ALA A 11 29.58 -34.64 25.99
N PHE A 12 30.41 -33.72 25.49
CA PHE A 12 29.96 -32.37 25.20
C PHE A 12 28.93 -32.48 24.08
N LEU A 13 27.65 -32.58 24.46
CA LEU A 13 26.58 -32.09 23.61
C LEU A 13 26.88 -30.60 23.40
N SER A 14 27.55 -30.26 22.30
CA SER A 14 27.46 -28.93 21.73
C SER A 14 25.99 -28.72 21.44
N ALA A 15 25.29 -28.05 22.37
CA ALA A 15 24.02 -27.44 22.11
C ALA A 15 24.24 -26.56 20.88
N ILE A 16 23.75 -27.02 19.72
CA ILE A 16 23.65 -26.19 18.55
C ILE A 16 22.73 -25.06 19.02
N PRO A 17 23.20 -23.80 19.15
CA PRO A 17 22.24 -22.73 19.24
C PRO A 17 21.45 -22.84 17.96
N PHE A 18 20.16 -23.16 18.08
CA PHE A 18 19.19 -22.81 17.05
C PHE A 18 19.39 -21.32 16.86
N ALA A 19 20.21 -20.96 15.87
CA ALA A 19 20.28 -19.63 15.34
C ALA A 19 18.85 -19.37 14.92
N MET A 20 18.13 -18.61 15.75
CA MET A 20 16.83 -18.10 15.43
C MET A 20 16.97 -17.47 14.05
N ALA A 21 16.38 -18.13 13.06
CA ALA A 21 16.18 -17.60 11.74
C ALA A 21 15.29 -16.36 11.95
N ASN A 22 15.95 -15.24 12.23
CA ASN A 22 15.32 -13.96 12.35
C ASN A 22 14.80 -13.67 10.94
N GLU A 23 13.49 -13.78 10.75
CA GLU A 23 12.79 -13.60 9.49
C GLU A 23 13.09 -12.20 8.93
N LYS A 24 14.21 -12.07 8.20
CA LYS A 24 14.62 -10.87 7.47
C LYS A 24 13.82 -10.70 6.18
N TYR A 25 12.58 -11.20 6.10
CA TYR A 25 11.77 -11.17 4.89
C TYR A 25 10.89 -9.92 4.73
N SER A 26 11.07 -8.90 5.57
CA SER A 26 10.26 -7.67 5.54
C SER A 26 10.99 -6.40 5.04
N SER A 27 12.25 -6.45 4.62
CA SER A 27 13.04 -5.19 4.46
C SER A 27 13.33 -4.70 3.02
N LEU A 28 12.90 -5.41 1.98
CA LEU A 28 13.16 -4.99 0.59
C LEU A 28 12.09 -4.06 0.00
N GLU A 29 10.87 -4.11 0.53
CA GLU A 29 9.75 -3.33 0.03
C GLU A 29 9.43 -2.19 1.00
N LYS A 30 9.49 -0.96 0.51
CA LYS A 30 9.14 0.26 1.24
C LYS A 30 7.88 0.86 0.63
N TYR A 31 7.03 1.41 1.48
CA TYR A 31 5.83 2.11 1.06
C TYR A 31 5.97 3.60 1.30
N GLU A 32 5.61 4.39 0.30
CA GLU A 32 5.51 5.84 0.43
C GLU A 32 4.13 6.29 -0.01
N SER A 33 3.65 7.41 0.52
CA SER A 33 2.30 7.87 0.22
C SER A 33 2.18 9.37 0.28
N VAL A 34 1.23 9.90 -0.49
CA VAL A 34 0.87 11.32 -0.44
C VAL A 34 -0.63 11.48 -0.54
N VAL A 35 -1.15 12.41 0.26
CA VAL A 35 -2.53 12.87 0.19
C VAL A 35 -2.55 14.19 -0.58
N LEU A 36 -3.34 14.26 -1.63
CA LEU A 36 -3.50 15.42 -2.50
C LEU A 36 -4.88 16.02 -2.30
N THR A 37 -4.97 17.35 -2.33
CA THR A 37 -6.22 18.09 -2.17
C THR A 37 -6.63 18.76 -3.48
N PHE A 38 -7.90 18.68 -3.82
CA PHE A 38 -8.50 19.36 -4.97
C PHE A 38 -9.37 20.52 -4.48
N ALA A 39 -9.47 21.57 -5.28
CA ALA A 39 -10.51 22.55 -5.08
C ALA A 39 -11.88 21.90 -5.36
N LYS A 40 -12.93 22.40 -4.68
CA LYS A 40 -14.29 21.92 -4.89
C LYS A 40 -14.70 22.11 -6.36
N GLY A 41 -15.22 21.07 -6.98
CA GLY A 41 -15.61 21.01 -8.38
C GLY A 41 -14.45 20.92 -9.36
N ASP A 42 -13.20 21.05 -8.89
CA ASP A 42 -12.02 21.05 -9.75
C ASP A 42 -11.44 19.63 -9.87
N PRO A 43 -11.26 19.12 -11.10
CA PRO A 43 -10.56 17.86 -11.32
C PRO A 43 -9.04 17.98 -11.35
N THR A 44 -8.48 19.20 -11.30
CA THR A 44 -7.07 19.48 -11.58
C THR A 44 -6.28 19.66 -10.29
N LEU A 45 -5.05 19.11 -10.27
CA LEU A 45 -4.10 19.41 -9.21
C LEU A 45 -3.64 20.87 -9.29
N SER A 46 -3.61 21.55 -8.14
CA SER A 46 -2.94 22.84 -8.04
C SER A 46 -1.42 22.69 -8.25
N ALA A 47 -0.73 23.80 -8.53
CA ALA A 47 0.73 23.79 -8.64
C ALA A 47 1.40 23.30 -7.35
N ALA A 48 0.85 23.65 -6.18
CA ALA A 48 1.37 23.22 -4.89
C ALA A 48 1.23 21.70 -4.70
N GLU A 49 0.08 21.13 -5.05
CA GLU A 49 -0.18 19.69 -4.93
C GLU A 49 0.60 18.89 -5.98
N THR A 50 0.80 19.46 -7.17
CA THR A 50 1.69 18.89 -8.20
C THR A 50 3.13 18.81 -7.69
N THR A 51 3.65 19.89 -7.10
CA THR A 51 4.99 19.90 -6.50
C THR A 51 5.10 18.88 -5.39
N LYS A 52 4.11 18.81 -4.50
CA LYS A 52 4.06 17.83 -3.41
C LYS A 52 4.12 16.39 -3.92
N LEU A 53 3.32 16.07 -4.93
CA LEU A 53 3.32 14.76 -5.58
C LEU A 53 4.71 14.44 -6.16
N ARG A 54 5.29 15.37 -6.93
CA ARG A 54 6.63 15.19 -7.53
C ARG A 54 7.72 15.00 -6.49
N THR A 55 7.71 15.74 -5.39
CA THR A 55 8.69 15.56 -4.30
C THR A 55 8.68 14.14 -3.76
N ILE A 56 7.50 13.55 -3.56
CA ILE A 56 7.38 12.17 -3.07
C ILE A 56 7.80 11.16 -4.15
N ILE A 57 7.47 11.39 -5.42
CA ILE A 57 7.94 10.52 -6.51
C ILE A 57 9.47 10.51 -6.58
N GLN A 58 10.11 11.69 -6.55
CA GLN A 58 11.56 11.81 -6.60
C GLN A 58 12.22 11.14 -5.40
N HIS A 59 11.68 11.34 -4.20
CA HIS A 59 12.16 10.65 -3.01
C HIS A 59 12.01 9.13 -3.13
N ALA A 60 10.87 8.63 -3.60
CA ALA A 60 10.66 7.21 -3.84
C ALA A 60 11.69 6.64 -4.83
N LEU A 61 11.92 7.32 -5.96
CA LEU A 61 12.93 6.94 -6.98
C LEU A 61 14.37 7.00 -6.45
N MET A 62 14.69 7.92 -5.54
CA MET A 62 16.00 7.96 -4.88
C MET A 62 16.21 6.79 -3.92
N THR A 63 15.12 6.26 -3.35
CA THR A 63 15.18 5.16 -2.39
C THR A 63 15.11 3.78 -3.03
N GLY A 64 14.70 3.68 -4.29
CA GLY A 64 14.62 2.43 -5.06
C GLY A 64 13.68 2.54 -6.26
N ASP A 65 13.35 1.39 -6.86
CA ASP A 65 12.47 1.32 -8.02
C ASP A 65 10.99 1.31 -7.61
N ILE A 66 10.21 2.24 -8.17
CA ILE A 66 8.75 2.20 -8.05
C ILE A 66 8.23 1.02 -8.87
N THR A 67 7.75 -0.01 -8.18
CA THR A 67 7.20 -1.24 -8.77
C THR A 67 5.71 -1.12 -9.04
N ARG A 68 4.98 -0.39 -8.20
CA ARG A 68 3.53 -0.16 -8.32
C ARG A 68 3.15 1.17 -7.66
N ALA A 69 2.15 1.82 -8.23
CA ALA A 69 1.50 3.01 -7.69
C ALA A 69 -0.02 2.77 -7.67
N GLU A 70 -0.66 3.06 -6.55
CA GLU A 70 -2.11 3.00 -6.38
C GLU A 70 -2.63 4.39 -6.13
N VAL A 71 -3.70 4.77 -6.83
CA VAL A 71 -4.34 6.07 -6.70
C VAL A 71 -5.81 5.84 -6.36
N ALA A 72 -6.25 6.35 -5.22
CA ALA A 72 -7.66 6.44 -4.87
C ALA A 72 -8.08 7.92 -4.88
N ALA A 73 -9.17 8.27 -5.56
CA ALA A 73 -9.67 9.65 -5.58
C ALA A 73 -11.16 9.74 -5.31
N TRP A 74 -11.53 10.79 -4.58
CA TRP A 74 -12.89 11.09 -4.19
C TRP A 74 -13.47 12.25 -5.02
N SER A 75 -14.79 12.25 -5.13
CA SER A 75 -15.57 13.43 -5.53
C SER A 75 -15.58 14.47 -4.40
N ASP A 76 -16.46 15.46 -4.45
CA ASP A 76 -16.68 16.39 -3.33
C ASP A 76 -17.68 15.88 -2.28
N LEU A 77 -18.20 14.67 -2.49
CA LEU A 77 -19.09 14.01 -1.55
C LEU A 77 -18.36 12.86 -0.85
N PRO A 78 -18.76 12.53 0.40
CA PRO A 78 -18.25 11.36 1.09
C PRO A 78 -18.58 10.09 0.31
N HIS A 79 -17.73 9.07 0.49
CA HIS A 79 -17.99 7.75 -0.06
C HIS A 79 -19.28 7.15 0.52
N GLN A 80 -20.03 6.40 -0.30
CA GLN A 80 -21.20 5.65 0.13
C GLN A 80 -20.88 4.16 -0.01
N GLU A 81 -21.05 3.41 1.08
CA GLU A 81 -20.62 2.01 1.17
C GLU A 81 -21.42 1.09 0.25
N ASN A 82 -22.73 1.36 0.11
CA ASN A 82 -23.68 0.44 -0.52
C ASN A 82 -24.23 0.95 -1.86
N GLU A 83 -23.87 2.18 -2.26
CA GLU A 83 -24.38 2.79 -3.47
C GLU A 83 -23.34 3.66 -4.17
N ASN A 84 -23.44 3.69 -5.49
CA ASN A 84 -22.63 4.61 -6.28
C ASN A 84 -23.15 6.02 -6.05
N LEU A 85 -22.24 7.00 -5.90
CA LEU A 85 -22.63 8.40 -6.00
C LEU A 85 -23.20 8.70 -7.40
N SER A 86 -23.90 9.82 -7.56
CA SER A 86 -24.45 10.24 -8.86
C SER A 86 -23.37 10.31 -9.96
N GLN A 87 -23.78 10.16 -11.23
CA GLN A 87 -22.85 10.17 -12.37
C GLN A 87 -21.88 11.37 -12.38
N PRO A 88 -22.32 12.63 -12.13
CA PRO A 88 -21.40 13.76 -12.09
C PRO A 88 -20.30 13.63 -11.01
N ASN A 89 -20.61 13.03 -9.87
CA ASN A 89 -19.62 12.80 -8.82
C ASN A 89 -18.64 11.68 -9.19
N ARG A 90 -19.13 10.64 -9.88
CA ARG A 90 -18.26 9.60 -10.43
C ARG A 90 -17.31 10.17 -11.47
N ASP A 91 -17.82 10.99 -12.38
CA ASP A 91 -17.02 11.64 -13.42
C ASP A 91 -15.97 12.58 -12.80
N LEU A 92 -16.35 13.35 -11.77
CA LEU A 92 -15.40 14.22 -11.06
C LEU A 92 -14.25 13.42 -10.43
N ALA A 93 -14.57 12.33 -9.73
CA ALA A 93 -13.56 11.45 -9.17
C ALA A 93 -12.66 10.81 -10.25
N ASP A 94 -13.23 10.39 -11.38
CA ASP A 94 -12.46 9.84 -12.51
C ASP A 94 -11.54 10.89 -13.15
N MET A 95 -12.02 12.11 -13.36
CA MET A 95 -11.19 13.19 -13.88
C MET A 95 -10.01 13.51 -12.95
N ARG A 96 -10.23 13.46 -11.64
CA ARG A 96 -9.15 13.60 -10.64
C ARG A 96 -8.14 12.45 -10.73
N LEU A 97 -8.59 11.21 -10.89
CA LEU A 97 -7.71 10.07 -11.12
C LEU A 97 -6.86 10.26 -12.38
N GLN A 98 -7.45 10.76 -13.48
CA GLN A 98 -6.69 11.04 -14.69
C GLN A 98 -5.69 12.17 -14.49
N SER A 99 -6.04 13.24 -13.77
CA SER A 99 -5.10 14.33 -13.44
C SER A 99 -3.88 13.80 -12.70
N VAL A 100 -4.08 12.99 -11.66
CA VAL A 100 -2.97 12.36 -10.91
C VAL A 100 -2.17 11.40 -11.78
N LYS A 101 -2.84 10.53 -12.57
CA LYS A 101 -2.17 9.59 -13.47
C LYS A 101 -1.29 10.31 -14.49
N ASN A 102 -1.75 11.44 -15.02
CA ASN A 102 -1.01 12.23 -15.99
C ASN A 102 0.26 12.86 -15.38
N GLU A 103 0.24 13.24 -14.11
CA GLU A 103 1.47 13.65 -13.43
C GLU A 103 2.37 12.45 -13.15
N LEU A 104 1.83 11.34 -12.65
CA LEU A 104 2.59 10.12 -12.37
C LEU A 104 3.28 9.55 -13.61
N SER A 105 2.63 9.58 -14.77
CA SER A 105 3.18 9.00 -16.01
C SER A 105 4.41 9.74 -16.54
N LYS A 106 4.61 11.01 -16.14
CA LYS A 106 5.79 11.80 -16.52
C LYS A 106 7.07 11.27 -15.88
N ASP A 107 6.96 10.70 -14.67
CA ASP A 107 8.11 10.30 -13.85
C ASP A 107 8.22 8.78 -13.64
N VAL A 108 7.10 8.07 -13.50
CA VAL A 108 7.06 6.62 -13.16
C VAL A 108 7.24 5.72 -14.40
N GLY A 109 7.29 6.31 -15.60
CA GLY A 109 7.59 5.67 -16.88
C GLY A 109 6.43 4.85 -17.44
N SER A 110 6.07 3.72 -16.80
CA SER A 110 5.04 2.81 -17.31
C SER A 110 3.70 2.99 -16.60
N THR A 111 2.67 3.37 -17.37
CA THR A 111 1.28 3.47 -16.89
C THR A 111 0.71 2.14 -16.40
N LYS A 112 1.29 1.00 -16.81
CA LYS A 112 0.91 -0.34 -16.34
C LYS A 112 1.19 -0.56 -14.84
N LYS A 113 2.06 0.26 -14.24
CA LYS A 113 2.35 0.25 -12.81
C LYS A 113 1.32 1.03 -11.99
N ILE A 114 0.41 1.77 -12.63
CA ILE A 114 -0.52 2.69 -11.97
C ILE A 114 -1.92 2.07 -11.95
N SER A 115 -2.42 1.76 -10.75
CA SER A 115 -3.79 1.34 -10.51
C SER A 115 -4.62 2.52 -10.02
N LEU A 116 -5.83 2.66 -10.56
CA LEU A 116 -6.75 3.78 -10.28
C LEU A 116 -8.03 3.27 -9.63
N HIS A 117 -8.49 3.95 -8.58
CA HIS A 117 -9.63 3.56 -7.76
C HIS A 117 -10.57 4.76 -7.58
N ASN A 118 -11.73 4.68 -8.21
CA ASN A 118 -12.77 5.70 -8.11
C ASN A 118 -13.60 5.48 -6.84
N MET A 119 -13.42 6.35 -5.87
CA MET A 119 -14.09 6.28 -4.57
C MET A 119 -15.54 6.79 -4.60
N ALA A 120 -16.00 7.34 -5.71
CA ALA A 120 -17.41 7.65 -5.95
C ALA A 120 -18.20 6.44 -6.49
N THR A 121 -17.52 5.33 -6.76
CA THR A 121 -18.13 4.05 -7.11
C THR A 121 -18.05 3.08 -5.93
N THR A 122 -19.00 2.16 -5.81
CA THR A 122 -18.98 1.00 -4.90
C THR A 122 -17.94 -0.05 -5.28
N SER A 123 -16.88 0.36 -5.98
CA SER A 123 -15.90 -0.52 -6.60
C SER A 123 -15.50 -1.68 -5.66
N HIS A 124 -15.74 -2.90 -6.14
CA HIS A 124 -15.52 -4.19 -5.45
C HIS A 124 -14.14 -4.31 -4.78
N TRP A 125 -13.15 -3.57 -5.27
CA TRP A 125 -11.80 -3.50 -4.69
C TRP A 125 -11.85 -3.13 -3.19
N LEU A 126 -12.62 -2.10 -2.83
CA LEU A 126 -12.66 -1.64 -1.46
C LEU A 126 -13.62 -2.49 -0.66
N GLY A 127 -14.77 -2.87 -1.23
CA GLY A 127 -15.70 -3.80 -0.59
C GLY A 127 -15.08 -5.15 -0.23
N ARG A 128 -14.18 -5.71 -1.05
CA ARG A 128 -13.42 -6.93 -0.71
C ARG A 128 -12.47 -6.74 0.48
N ASN A 129 -11.93 -5.52 0.64
CA ASN A 129 -10.95 -5.18 1.68
C ASN A 129 -11.60 -4.53 2.94
N PHE A 130 -12.80 -3.95 2.84
CA PHE A 130 -13.55 -3.28 3.91
C PHE A 130 -14.59 -4.21 4.56
N HIS A 131 -15.24 -5.11 3.82
CA HIS A 131 -16.27 -6.02 4.35
C HIS A 131 -15.72 -7.33 4.91
N SER A 132 -14.44 -7.64 4.67
CA SER A 132 -13.77 -8.63 5.49
C SER A 132 -13.59 -8.00 6.87
N SER A 133 -14.39 -8.44 7.83
CA SER A 133 -14.25 -8.08 9.25
C SER A 133 -12.78 -8.19 9.67
N GLU A 134 -12.32 -7.44 10.68
CA GLU A 134 -10.94 -7.58 11.21
C GLU A 134 -10.56 -9.06 11.47
N ALA A 135 -11.53 -9.90 11.83
CA ALA A 135 -11.37 -11.34 12.01
C ALA A 135 -11.17 -12.15 10.70
N GLU A 136 -11.82 -11.77 9.59
CA GLU A 136 -11.56 -12.37 8.27
C GLU A 136 -10.27 -11.85 7.65
N LEU A 137 -9.93 -10.59 7.90
CA LEU A 137 -8.63 -10.04 7.54
C LEU A 137 -7.52 -10.84 8.25
N ASP A 138 -7.61 -11.08 9.56
CA ASP A 138 -6.68 -11.95 10.30
C ASP A 138 -6.65 -13.41 9.78
N ALA A 139 -7.79 -13.98 9.38
CA ALA A 139 -7.85 -15.32 8.81
C ALA A 139 -7.26 -15.40 7.38
N VAL A 140 -7.42 -14.36 6.56
CA VAL A 140 -6.76 -14.21 5.25
C VAL A 140 -5.27 -13.89 5.43
N PHE A 141 -4.88 -13.19 6.51
CA PHE A 141 -3.49 -12.93 6.87
C PHE A 141 -2.74 -14.20 7.32
N ALA A 142 -3.43 -15.19 7.88
CA ALA A 142 -2.89 -16.54 8.10
C ALA A 142 -2.66 -17.31 6.78
N LYS A 143 -3.37 -16.94 5.70
CA LYS A 143 -3.23 -17.51 4.35
C LYS A 143 -2.64 -16.50 3.35
N LYS A 144 -1.39 -16.05 3.55
CA LYS A 144 -0.36 -15.65 2.54
C LYS A 144 -0.74 -14.96 1.19
N THR A 145 -1.94 -14.45 0.94
CA THR A 145 -2.38 -14.07 -0.42
C THR A 145 -2.68 -12.59 -0.65
N SER A 146 -2.81 -11.74 0.38
CA SER A 146 -2.91 -10.28 0.19
C SER A 146 -1.55 -9.60 0.27
N ASP A 147 -1.23 -8.76 -0.73
CA ASP A 147 0.04 -8.03 -0.82
C ASP A 147 0.13 -7.04 0.35
N ALA A 148 1.31 -6.88 0.96
CA ALA A 148 1.53 -5.94 2.07
C ALA A 148 1.21 -4.49 1.66
N MET A 149 1.31 -4.20 0.37
CA MET A 149 0.88 -2.94 -0.23
C MET A 149 -0.61 -2.67 -0.02
N GLU A 150 -1.46 -3.67 -0.24
CA GLU A 150 -2.90 -3.55 -0.12
C GLU A 150 -3.29 -3.19 1.32
N ARG A 151 -2.59 -3.75 2.31
CA ARG A 151 -2.79 -3.40 3.73
C ARG A 151 -2.41 -1.95 4.06
N HIS A 152 -1.25 -1.50 3.58
CA HIS A 152 -0.77 -0.14 3.86
C HIS A 152 -1.64 0.90 3.15
N ALA A 153 -1.94 0.67 1.88
CA ALA A 153 -2.83 1.51 1.09
C ALA A 153 -4.23 1.58 1.72
N PHE A 154 -4.76 0.44 2.16
CA PHE A 154 -6.05 0.39 2.84
C PHE A 154 -6.09 1.22 4.12
N LYS A 155 -5.10 1.07 5.02
CA LYS A 155 -5.05 1.83 6.28
C LYS A 155 -5.00 3.33 6.02
N LEU A 156 -4.22 3.76 5.04
CA LEU A 156 -4.14 5.18 4.64
C LEU A 156 -5.45 5.67 4.03
N ILE A 157 -6.05 4.89 3.12
CA ILE A 157 -7.32 5.23 2.48
C ILE A 157 -8.43 5.37 3.53
N LYS A 158 -8.50 4.47 4.51
CA LYS A 158 -9.48 4.52 5.60
C LYS A 158 -9.27 5.73 6.52
N LYS A 159 -8.00 6.08 6.80
CA LYS A 159 -7.65 7.17 7.72
C LYS A 159 -7.81 8.55 7.09
N ASP A 160 -7.28 8.72 5.89
CA ASP A 160 -7.09 10.04 5.27
C ASP A 160 -8.05 10.29 4.10
N GLY A 161 -8.78 9.27 3.66
CA GLY A 161 -9.76 9.33 2.59
C GLY A 161 -10.92 10.24 2.94
N ALA A 162 -11.14 11.25 2.10
CA ALA A 162 -12.15 12.28 2.35
C ALA A 162 -12.58 12.97 1.04
N PRO A 163 -13.70 13.71 1.06
CA PRO A 163 -14.10 14.56 -0.05
C PRO A 163 -12.97 15.47 -0.55
N SER A 164 -12.96 15.70 -1.86
CA SER A 164 -12.01 16.57 -2.56
C SER A 164 -10.55 16.16 -2.39
N LYS A 165 -10.27 14.87 -2.14
CA LYS A 165 -8.90 14.36 -2.02
C LYS A 165 -8.59 13.25 -3.02
N ALA A 166 -7.30 13.03 -3.23
CA ALA A 166 -6.77 11.77 -3.71
C ALA A 166 -5.63 11.29 -2.81
N ILE A 167 -5.46 9.98 -2.73
CA ILE A 167 -4.36 9.33 -2.01
C ILE A 167 -3.58 8.52 -3.04
N VAL A 168 -2.28 8.74 -3.06
CA VAL A 168 -1.33 7.98 -3.89
C VAL A 168 -0.44 7.17 -2.97
N VAL A 169 -0.27 5.89 -3.27
CA VAL A 169 0.59 4.97 -2.53
C VAL A 169 1.57 4.30 -3.49
N PHE A 170 2.85 4.39 -3.19
CA PHE A 170 3.94 3.82 -3.95
C PHE A 170 4.50 2.59 -3.24
N LYS A 171 4.76 1.54 -4.00
CA LYS A 171 5.56 0.39 -3.59
C LYS A 171 6.93 0.48 -4.21
N VAL A 172 7.93 0.72 -3.38
CA VAL A 172 9.33 0.91 -3.76
C VAL A 172 10.11 -0.34 -3.40
N ARG A 173 10.84 -0.89 -4.36
CA ARG A 173 11.78 -1.98 -4.15
C ARG A 173 13.20 -1.41 -4.11
N LYS A 174 13.89 -1.61 -2.99
CA LYS A 174 15.31 -1.25 -2.87
C LYS A 174 16.21 -2.12 -3.72
#